data_AF-A0A0N5D6P5-F1
#
_entry.id   AF-A0A0N5D6P5-F1
#
_cell.length_a   1.000
_cell.length_b   1.000
_cell.length_c   1.000
_cell.angle_alpha   90.00
_cell.angle_beta   90.00
_cell.angle_gamma   90.00
#
_symmetry.space_group_name_H-M   'P 1'
#
loop_
_entity.id
_entity.type
_entity.pdbx_description
1 polymer ?
#
loop_
_entity_poly.entity_id
_entity_poly.type
_entity_poly.pdbx_seq_one_letter_code
_entity_poly.pdbx_strand_id
1 'polypeptide(L)'
;MEWLSDRRAANFRERRRMCSINIAFMRLRRYIPTFPYEKRLSKIDTLNLAIAYISLLEGLLNSDNMHIYLEEALAMARSRNSQAPSWSTSDLLARLSWINWKKLGIQPLS
;
A
#
# COMPACT_ATOMS: atom_id res chain seq x y z
N MET A 1 -35.16 -3.45 -32.52
CA MET A 1 -33.80 -2.90 -32.72
C MET A 1 -33.33 -1.96 -31.60
N GLU A 2 -34.23 -1.43 -30.77
CA GLU A 2 -33.95 -0.51 -29.65
C GLU A 2 -33.10 -1.13 -28.52
N TRP A 3 -33.40 -2.37 -28.10
CA TRP A 3 -32.65 -3.12 -27.08
C TRP A 3 -31.14 -3.27 -27.35
N LEU A 4 -30.72 -3.33 -28.62
CA LEU A 4 -29.31 -3.38 -28.98
C LEU A 4 -28.63 -2.03 -28.80
N SER A 5 -29.36 -0.92 -28.96
CA SER A 5 -28.89 0.43 -28.66
C SER A 5 -28.69 0.60 -27.15
N ASP A 6 -29.67 0.18 -26.34
CA ASP A 6 -29.60 0.28 -24.87
C ASP A 6 -28.46 -0.56 -24.28
N ARG A 7 -28.28 -1.79 -24.78
CA ARG A 7 -27.17 -2.65 -24.37
C ARG A 7 -25.80 -2.04 -24.72
N ARG A 8 -25.68 -1.43 -25.89
CA ARG A 8 -24.44 -0.73 -26.30
C ARG A 8 -24.17 0.49 -25.42
N ALA A 9 -25.20 1.28 -25.14
CA ALA A 9 -25.09 2.43 -24.24
C ALA A 9 -24.70 2.01 -22.80
N ALA A 10 -25.29 0.93 -22.28
CA ALA A 10 -24.95 0.37 -20.98
C ALA A 10 -23.48 -0.12 -20.91
N ASN A 11 -23.03 -0.87 -21.92
CA ASN A 11 -21.65 -1.35 -22.01
C ASN A 11 -20.64 -0.19 -22.05
N PHE A 12 -20.95 0.88 -22.78
CA PHE A 12 -20.10 2.07 -22.83
C PHE A 12 -19.97 2.74 -21.46
N ARG A 13 -21.09 2.90 -20.74
CA ARG A 13 -21.08 3.46 -19.37
C ARG A 13 -20.23 2.62 -18.42
N GLU A 14 -20.38 1.29 -18.46
CA GLU A 14 -19.61 0.41 -17.58
C GLU A 14 -18.12 0.42 -17.91
N ARG A 15 -17.75 0.45 -19.19
CA ARG A 15 -16.34 0.62 -19.60
C ARG A 15 -15.74 1.92 -19.08
N ARG A 16 -16.49 3.04 -19.16
CA ARG A 16 -16.04 4.34 -18.63
C ARG A 16 -15.89 4.30 -17.11
N ARG A 17 -16.82 3.68 -16.39
CA ARG A 17 -16.74 3.47 -14.93
C ARG A 17 -15.48 2.66 -14.57
N MET A 18 -15.25 1.54 -15.26
CA MET A 18 -14.07 0.70 -15.07
C MET A 18 -12.75 1.43 -15.38
N CYS A 19 -12.73 2.25 -16.43
CA CYS A 19 -11.58 3.09 -16.76
C CYS A 19 -11.25 4.05 -15.60
N SER A 20 -12.25 4.75 -15.06
CA SER A 20 -12.09 5.64 -13.91
C SER A 20 -11.53 4.91 -12.68
N ILE A 21 -12.05 3.72 -12.38
CA ILE A 21 -11.55 2.88 -11.27
C ILE A 21 -10.09 2.48 -11.49
N ASN A 22 -9.74 2.06 -12.71
CA ASN A 22 -8.37 1.67 -13.02
C ASN A 22 -7.39 2.85 -12.90
N ILE A 23 -7.81 4.07 -13.26
CA ILE A 23 -7.02 5.30 -13.05
C ILE A 23 -6.80 5.57 -11.57
N ALA A 24 -7.84 5.46 -10.74
CA ALA A 24 -7.72 5.62 -9.29
C ALA A 24 -6.76 4.58 -8.69
N PHE A 25 -6.85 3.33 -9.13
CA PHE A 25 -5.94 2.26 -8.75
C PHE A 25 -4.48 2.51 -9.17
N MET A 26 -4.25 3.14 -10.32
CA MET A 26 -2.90 3.54 -10.73
C MET A 26 -2.36 4.67 -9.84
N ARG A 27 -3.20 5.64 -9.49
CA ARG A 27 -2.82 6.72 -8.55
C ARG A 27 -2.49 6.15 -7.17
N LEU A 28 -3.30 5.25 -6.64
CA LEU A 28 -3.07 4.62 -5.34
C LEU A 28 -1.72 3.89 -5.30
N ARG A 29 -1.37 3.13 -6.33
CA ARG A 29 -0.08 2.41 -6.43
C ARG A 29 1.14 3.33 -6.32
N ARG A 30 1.03 4.61 -6.67
CA ARG A 30 2.16 5.56 -6.58
C ARG A 30 2.52 5.92 -5.12
N TYR A 31 1.62 5.69 -4.18
CA TYR A 31 1.82 5.97 -2.76
C TYR A 31 2.15 4.72 -1.94
N ILE A 32 2.18 3.55 -2.60
CA ILE A 32 2.48 2.29 -1.96
C ILE A 32 3.99 2.03 -2.06
N PRO A 33 4.65 1.55 -0.99
CA PRO A 33 6.06 1.18 -1.07
C PRO A 33 6.25 -0.02 -2.02
N THR A 34 7.04 0.19 -3.08
CA THR A 34 7.32 -0.81 -4.12
C THR A 34 8.81 -0.99 -4.33
N PHE A 35 9.21 -2.18 -4.78
CA PHE A 35 10.59 -2.42 -5.23
C PHE A 35 10.87 -1.70 -6.56
N PRO A 36 12.13 -1.45 -6.94
CA PRO A 36 12.45 -0.96 -8.27
C PRO A 36 12.15 -2.06 -9.25
N TYR A 37 11.56 -1.66 -10.38
CA TYR A 37 11.21 -2.59 -11.45
C TYR A 37 10.22 -3.67 -10.99
N GLU A 38 9.51 -3.44 -9.87
CA GLU A 38 8.48 -4.36 -9.42
C GLU A 38 7.38 -4.50 -10.47
N LYS A 39 6.90 -5.74 -10.66
CA LYS A 39 5.70 -5.97 -11.44
C LYS A 39 4.53 -5.21 -10.82
N ARG A 40 3.60 -4.78 -11.66
CA ARG A 40 2.38 -4.11 -11.21
C ARG A 40 1.62 -5.00 -10.22
N LEU A 41 1.44 -4.50 -8.99
CA LEU A 41 0.64 -5.15 -7.96
C LEU A 41 -0.79 -5.45 -8.43
N SER A 42 -1.33 -6.59 -8.01
CA SER A 42 -2.74 -6.94 -8.25
C SER A 42 -3.67 -5.94 -7.54
N LYS A 43 -4.98 -5.94 -7.86
CA LYS A 43 -5.94 -5.04 -7.19
C LYS A 43 -6.03 -5.33 -5.69
N ILE A 44 -6.04 -6.61 -5.31
CA ILE A 44 -6.14 -7.02 -3.90
C ILE A 44 -4.86 -6.67 -3.14
N ASP A 45 -3.68 -6.93 -3.71
CA ASP A 45 -2.41 -6.60 -3.06
C ASP A 45 -2.26 -5.09 -2.89
N THR A 46 -2.69 -4.30 -3.89
CA THR A 46 -2.71 -2.84 -3.79
C THR A 46 -3.56 -2.38 -2.60
N LEU A 47 -4.74 -2.98 -2.39
CA LEU A 47 -5.62 -2.59 -1.28
C LEU A 47 -5.05 -3.03 0.07
N ASN A 48 -4.62 -4.28 0.19
CA ASN A 48 -4.06 -4.82 1.43
C ASN A 48 -2.83 -4.03 1.87
N LEU A 49 -1.94 -3.72 0.93
CA LEU A 49 -0.72 -2.99 1.23
C LEU A 49 -1.01 -1.52 1.55
N ALA A 50 -2.01 -0.89 0.91
CA ALA A 50 -2.45 0.44 1.28
C ALA A 50 -3.03 0.49 2.71
N ILE A 51 -3.87 -0.48 3.09
CA ILE A 51 -4.45 -0.57 4.45
C ILE A 51 -3.34 -0.75 5.49
N ALA A 52 -2.42 -1.68 5.25
CA ALA A 52 -1.29 -1.92 6.14
C ALA A 52 -0.41 -0.67 6.24
N TYR A 53 -0.11 -0.01 5.12
CA TYR A 53 0.74 1.17 5.12
C TYR A 53 0.09 2.37 5.83
N ILE A 54 -1.21 2.61 5.65
CA ILE A 54 -1.94 3.63 6.41
C ILE A 54 -1.87 3.33 7.91
N SER A 55 -2.15 2.09 8.31
CA SER A 55 -2.13 1.69 9.74
C SER A 55 -0.74 1.87 10.37
N LEU A 56 0.32 1.62 9.62
CA LEU A 56 1.69 1.92 10.04
C LEU A 56 1.90 3.43 10.25
N LEU A 57 1.53 4.24 9.25
CA LEU A 57 1.73 5.69 9.30
C LEU A 57 0.93 6.33 10.44
N GLU A 58 -0.29 5.86 10.71
CA GLU A 58 -1.10 6.29 11.85
C GLU A 58 -0.43 5.94 13.18
N GLY A 59 0.09 4.72 13.34
CA GLY A 59 0.82 4.31 14.54
C GLY A 59 2.09 5.14 14.76
N LEU A 60 2.79 5.47 13.68
CA LEU A 60 3.97 6.33 13.70
C LEU A 60 3.65 7.76 14.13
N LEU A 61 2.56 8.35 13.61
CA LEU A 61 2.15 9.72 13.93
C LEU A 61 1.62 9.87 15.36
N ASN A 62 1.06 8.81 15.93
CA ASN A 62 0.51 8.80 17.29
C ASN A 62 1.54 8.41 18.36
N SER A 63 2.78 8.07 17.98
CA SER A 63 3.84 7.71 18.91
C SER A 63 4.73 8.93 19.24
N ASP A 64 5.02 9.13 20.52
CA ASP A 64 5.99 10.13 20.99
C ASP A 64 7.41 9.85 20.47
N ASN A 65 7.72 8.58 20.22
CA ASN A 65 8.99 8.16 19.64
C ASN A 65 8.76 7.11 18.55
N MET A 66 8.81 7.56 17.30
CA MET A 66 8.62 6.73 16.11
C MET A 66 9.59 5.54 16.04
N HIS A 67 10.84 5.73 16.49
CA HIS A 67 11.87 4.70 16.44
C HIS A 67 11.57 3.56 17.44
N ILE A 68 11.21 3.92 18.67
CA ILE A 68 10.84 2.93 19.70
C ILE A 68 9.61 2.13 19.26
N TYR A 69 8.58 2.81 18.74
CA TYR A 69 7.39 2.15 18.22
C TYR A 69 7.71 1.11 17.14
N LEU A 70 8.58 1.46 16.18
CA LEU A 70 8.99 0.54 15.13
C LEU A 70 9.76 -0.65 15.67
N GLU A 71 10.73 -0.43 16.58
CA GLU A 71 11.51 -1.51 17.20
C GLU A 71 10.61 -2.49 17.97
N GLU A 72 9.66 -1.99 18.75
CA GLU A 72 8.70 -2.83 19.47
C GLU A 72 7.79 -3.61 18.53
N ALA A 73 7.25 -2.96 17.50
CA ALA A 73 6.43 -3.60 16.48
C ALA A 73 7.20 -4.71 15.74
N LEU A 74 8.47 -4.47 15.40
CA LEU A 74 9.36 -5.43 14.77
C LEU A 74 9.70 -6.60 15.70
N ALA A 75 9.96 -6.32 16.97
CA ALA A 75 10.23 -7.35 17.98
C ALA A 75 9.00 -8.27 18.15
N MET A 76 7.80 -7.69 18.26
CA MET A 76 6.53 -8.42 18.35
C MET A 76 6.27 -9.28 17.10
N ALA A 77 6.52 -8.74 15.91
CA ALA A 77 6.37 -9.47 14.65
C ALA A 77 7.32 -10.68 14.57
N ARG A 78 8.58 -10.50 15.00
CA ARG A 78 9.60 -11.57 15.01
C ARG A 78 9.30 -12.66 16.02
N SER A 79 8.79 -12.30 17.20
CA SER A 79 8.42 -13.26 18.24
C SER A 79 7.06 -13.93 17.98
N ARG A 80 6.41 -13.64 16.85
CA ARG A 80 5.07 -14.14 16.49
C ARG A 80 4.02 -13.83 17.56
N ASN A 81 4.18 -12.66 18.21
CA ASN A 81 3.25 -12.20 19.23
C ASN A 81 1.88 -11.92 18.61
N SER A 82 0.80 -12.39 19.23
CA SER A 82 -0.57 -12.11 18.78
C SER A 82 -0.94 -10.63 18.86
N GLN A 83 -0.20 -9.84 19.64
CA GLN A 83 -0.36 -8.39 19.75
C GLN A 83 0.48 -7.60 18.75
N ALA A 84 1.17 -8.26 17.82
CA ALA A 84 1.90 -7.56 16.77
C ALA A 84 0.93 -6.70 15.94
N PRO A 85 1.31 -5.46 15.56
CA PRO A 85 0.45 -4.62 14.74
C PRO A 85 0.07 -5.29 13.43
N SER A 86 -1.19 -5.16 13.01
CA SER A 86 -1.69 -5.78 11.77
C SER A 86 -0.93 -5.35 10.51
N TRP A 87 -0.28 -4.19 10.54
CA TRP A 87 0.55 -3.70 9.44
C TRP A 87 1.88 -4.46 9.30
N SER A 88 2.38 -5.15 10.33
CA SER A 88 3.72 -5.77 10.36
C SER A 88 3.78 -7.09 9.57
N THR A 89 3.21 -7.09 8.38
CA THR A 89 3.26 -8.21 7.43
C THR A 89 4.67 -8.36 6.87
N SER A 90 5.06 -9.59 6.54
CA SER A 90 6.37 -9.88 5.94
C SER A 90 6.60 -9.09 4.63
N ASP A 91 5.57 -8.93 3.80
CA ASP A 91 5.64 -8.17 2.55
C ASP A 91 5.90 -6.68 2.78
N LEU A 92 5.14 -6.01 3.68
CA LEU A 92 5.36 -4.59 3.97
C LEU A 92 6.76 -4.36 4.59
N LEU A 93 7.19 -5.22 5.51
CA LEU A 93 8.52 -5.12 6.12
C LEU A 93 9.66 -5.28 5.09
N ALA A 94 9.53 -6.22 4.16
CA ALA A 94 10.51 -6.40 3.09
C ALA A 94 10.60 -5.16 2.19
N ARG A 95 9.46 -4.54 1.87
CA ARG A 95 9.42 -3.31 1.05
C ARG A 95 10.06 -2.13 1.75
N LEU A 96 9.78 -1.94 3.04
CA LEU A 96 10.33 -0.84 3.84
C LEU A 96 11.84 -0.97 4.05
N SER A 97 12.32 -2.20 4.31
CA SER A 97 13.77 -2.44 4.47
C SER A 97 14.55 -2.22 3.17
N TRP A 98 13.88 -2.37 2.03
CA TRP A 98 14.47 -2.14 0.72
C TRP A 98 14.61 -0.64 0.37
N ILE A 99 13.85 0.25 1.00
CA ILE A 99 13.93 1.70 0.73
C ILE A 99 15.36 2.18 0.96
N ASN A 100 15.99 2.64 -0.12
CA ASN A 100 17.34 3.20 -0.05
C ASN A 100 17.26 4.67 0.34
N TRP A 101 17.20 4.93 1.65
CA TRP A 101 17.14 6.27 2.23
C TRP A 101 18.29 7.18 1.78
N LYS A 102 19.50 6.62 1.60
CA LYS A 102 20.68 7.36 1.10
C LYS A 102 20.49 7.86 -0.34
N LYS A 103 19.85 7.09 -1.22
CA LYS A 103 19.54 7.52 -2.60
C LYS A 103 18.45 8.60 -2.66
N LEU A 104 17.64 8.75 -1.60
CA LEU A 104 16.63 9.80 -1.48
C LEU A 104 17.18 11.11 -0.89
N GLY A 105 18.50 11.18 -0.64
CA GLY A 105 19.11 12.36 -0.01
C GLY A 105 18.76 12.52 1.47
N ILE A 106 18.12 11.52 2.08
CA ILE A 106 17.77 11.50 3.49
C ILE A 106 18.93 10.80 4.20
N GLN A 107 19.75 11.59 4.91
CA GLN A 107 20.70 11.01 5.85
C GLN A 107 19.94 10.71 7.15
N PRO A 108 19.84 9.44 7.58
CA PRO A 108 19.30 9.14 8.89
C PRO A 108 20.18 9.83 9.93
N LEU A 109 19.55 10.58 10.84
CA LEU A 109 20.25 11.27 11.93
C LEU A 109 21.07 10.21 12.70
N SER A 110 22.38 10.44 12.79
CA SER A 110 23.34 9.64 13.55
C SER A 110 23.02 9.62 15.04
#